data_AF-A0A963J4B3-F1
#
_entry.id   AF-A0A963J4B3-F1
#
_cell.length_a   1.000
_cell.length_b   1.000
_cell.length_c   1.000
_cell.angle_alpha   90.00
_cell.angle_beta   90.00
_cell.angle_gamma   90.00
#
_symmetry.space_group_name_H-M   'P 1'
#
loop_
_entity.id
_entity.type
_entity.pdbx_description
1 polymer ?
#
loop_
_entity_poly.entity_id
_entity_poly.type
_entity_poly.pdbx_seq_one_letter_code
_entity_poly.pdbx_strand_id
1 'polypeptide(L)'
;MLDASQATNLLQSLGVSSSMAAKAVARTAQANTITDPLAFLQELQANLKSLTAAAQQPQERPASGAVSTSSAEQSTVGIFQGTQKTSSATPAESSKKSVKAPFSNFDEFKTWEKGLGQTFSENYKTPDYIHLMGLSIGGGDSDAFKRYVFFKNNPECAIDYEGIRSGKLSTLPTDGSTLIKSDLSKMPTETADFYRKNPDQLLLAEGFNMDPTLYKMRKDGEVTIPQNENTTEWLMQNKWTPDGIVANNNRVTYAQADYLGINGDRPGNYYFAKYDSATGYIIDRDGKNYDPTTGQAMT
;
A
#
# COMPACT_ATOMS: atom_id res chain seq x y z
N MET A 1 5.89 -7.91 -27.60
CA MET A 1 6.72 -8.75 -26.70
C MET A 1 7.05 -7.91 -25.48
N LEU A 2 6.78 -8.42 -24.27
CA LEU A 2 7.38 -7.85 -23.06
C LEU A 2 8.87 -8.21 -23.09
N ASP A 3 9.74 -7.22 -23.21
CA ASP A 3 11.19 -7.44 -23.08
C ASP A 3 11.55 -7.72 -21.60
N ALA A 4 12.65 -8.44 -21.37
CA ALA A 4 13.13 -8.76 -20.03
C ALA A 4 13.31 -7.49 -19.17
N SER A 5 13.78 -6.40 -19.77
CA SER A 5 13.88 -5.10 -19.11
C SER A 5 12.51 -4.58 -18.62
N GLN A 6 11.47 -4.69 -19.45
CA GLN A 6 10.10 -4.25 -19.13
C GLN A 6 9.49 -5.10 -18.01
N ALA A 7 9.72 -6.42 -18.04
CA ALA A 7 9.26 -7.32 -16.99
C ALA A 7 9.96 -7.05 -15.65
N THR A 8 11.28 -6.80 -15.67
CA THR A 8 12.04 -6.44 -14.47
C THR A 8 11.56 -5.11 -13.89
N ASN A 9 11.33 -4.10 -14.74
CA ASN A 9 10.86 -2.78 -14.32
C ASN A 9 9.43 -2.83 -13.77
N LEU A 10 8.55 -3.67 -14.33
CA LEU A 10 7.22 -3.91 -13.80
C LEU A 10 7.30 -4.51 -12.39
N LEU A 11 8.12 -5.54 -12.19
CA LEU A 11 8.26 -6.17 -10.88
C LEU A 11 8.87 -5.23 -9.85
N GLN A 12 9.87 -4.44 -10.23
CA GLN A 12 10.42 -3.39 -9.36
C GLN A 12 9.36 -2.35 -9.01
N SER A 13 8.52 -1.93 -9.96
CA SER A 13 7.42 -0.99 -9.68
C SER A 13 6.37 -1.55 -8.70
N LEU A 14 6.28 -2.88 -8.57
CA LEU A 14 5.40 -3.59 -7.64
C LEU A 14 6.09 -3.96 -6.32
N GLY A 15 7.32 -3.47 -6.10
CA GLY A 15 8.08 -3.67 -4.86
C GLY A 15 8.86 -4.96 -4.76
N VAL A 16 9.04 -5.68 -5.87
CA VAL A 16 10.04 -6.74 -5.93
C VAL A 16 11.43 -6.11 -5.98
N SER A 17 12.32 -6.47 -5.06
CA SER A 17 13.70 -5.96 -5.07
C SER A 17 14.38 -6.17 -6.42
N SER A 18 15.29 -5.27 -6.79
CA SER A 18 15.99 -5.28 -8.08
C SER A 18 16.65 -6.64 -8.38
N SER A 19 17.30 -7.24 -7.39
CA SER A 19 17.94 -8.55 -7.48
C SER A 19 16.93 -9.69 -7.66
N MET A 20 15.80 -9.66 -6.95
CA MET A 20 14.75 -10.67 -7.06
C MET A 20 14.00 -10.57 -8.39
N ALA A 21 13.71 -9.34 -8.84
CA ALA A 21 13.06 -9.06 -10.11
C ALA A 21 13.94 -9.51 -11.29
N ALA A 22 15.23 -9.17 -11.27
CA ALA A 22 16.18 -9.61 -12.28
C ALA A 22 16.32 -11.14 -12.31
N LYS A 23 16.37 -11.79 -11.13
CA LYS A 23 16.50 -13.25 -11.02
C LYS A 23 15.24 -13.99 -11.48
N ALA A 24 14.04 -13.48 -11.18
CA ALA A 24 12.78 -14.04 -11.64
C ALA A 24 12.65 -13.95 -13.17
N VAL A 25 12.97 -12.79 -13.74
CA VAL A 25 12.93 -12.58 -15.20
C VAL A 25 13.99 -13.42 -15.92
N ALA A 26 15.21 -13.51 -15.38
CA ALA A 26 16.26 -14.35 -15.96
C ALA A 26 15.87 -15.83 -15.99
N ARG A 27 15.26 -16.36 -14.91
CA ARG A 27 14.75 -17.75 -14.88
C ARG A 27 13.64 -17.96 -15.91
N THR A 28 12.74 -16.98 -16.03
CA THR A 28 11.62 -17.05 -16.99
C THR A 28 12.12 -17.02 -18.44
N ALA A 29 13.13 -16.19 -18.74
CA ALA A 29 13.75 -16.11 -20.06
C ALA A 29 14.50 -17.40 -20.45
N GLN A 30 15.01 -18.16 -19.48
CA GLN A 30 15.66 -19.46 -19.71
C GLN A 30 14.67 -20.60 -20.04
N ALA A 31 13.37 -20.42 -19.76
CA ALA A 31 12.36 -21.46 -19.96
C ALA A 31 11.84 -21.59 -21.42
N ASN A 32 12.40 -20.84 -22.39
CA ASN A 32 11.97 -20.83 -23.80
C ASN A 32 10.47 -20.47 -24.03
N THR A 33 9.82 -19.78 -23.09
CA THR A 33 8.40 -19.36 -23.15
C THR A 33 8.17 -18.01 -23.85
N ILE A 34 9.19 -17.46 -24.52
CA ILE A 34 9.26 -16.06 -24.98
C ILE A 34 8.25 -15.74 -26.11
N THR A 35 7.69 -16.76 -26.76
CA THR A 35 6.75 -16.60 -27.89
C THR A 35 5.28 -16.45 -27.49
N ASP A 36 4.91 -16.79 -26.25
CA ASP A 36 3.55 -16.60 -25.71
C ASP A 36 3.57 -15.69 -24.47
N PRO A 37 3.06 -14.44 -24.58
CA PRO A 37 3.01 -13.50 -23.46
C PRO A 37 2.27 -14.01 -22.22
N LEU A 38 1.22 -14.84 -22.38
CA LEU A 38 0.46 -15.35 -21.24
C LEU A 38 1.24 -16.44 -20.50
N ALA A 39 1.84 -17.37 -21.24
CA ALA A 39 2.72 -18.39 -20.69
C ALA A 39 3.94 -17.76 -19.98
N PHE A 40 4.51 -16.70 -20.55
CA PHE A 40 5.60 -15.95 -19.92
C PHE A 40 5.18 -15.35 -18.58
N LEU A 41 4.00 -14.72 -18.48
CA LEU A 41 3.51 -14.14 -17.23
C LEU A 41 3.20 -15.18 -16.16
N GLN A 42 2.64 -16.33 -16.54
CA GLN A 42 2.38 -17.46 -15.63
C GLN A 42 3.68 -18.04 -15.07
N GLU A 43 4.68 -18.24 -15.94
CA GLU A 43 5.99 -18.73 -15.57
C GLU A 43 6.75 -17.72 -14.70
N LEU A 44 6.64 -16.42 -15.00
CA LEU A 44 7.19 -15.34 -14.18
C LEU A 44 6.57 -15.34 -12.78
N GLN A 45 5.25 -15.47 -12.70
CA GLN A 45 4.53 -15.55 -11.42
C GLN A 45 4.94 -16.80 -10.62
N ALA A 46 5.11 -17.95 -11.27
CA ALA A 46 5.58 -19.19 -10.64
C ALA A 46 7.01 -19.04 -10.10
N ASN A 47 7.90 -18.45 -10.88
CA ASN A 47 9.28 -18.18 -10.48
C ASN A 47 9.37 -17.18 -9.32
N LEU A 48 8.54 -16.13 -9.31
CA LEU A 48 8.44 -15.21 -8.18
C LEU A 48 7.97 -15.92 -6.92
N LYS A 49 6.89 -16.71 -6.99
CA LYS A 49 6.40 -17.51 -5.85
C LYS A 49 7.48 -18.44 -5.31
N SER A 50 8.20 -19.13 -6.20
CA SER A 50 9.31 -20.02 -5.83
C SER A 50 10.45 -19.27 -5.15
N LEU A 51 10.86 -18.13 -5.69
CA LEU A 51 11.95 -17.31 -5.16
C LEU A 51 11.59 -16.67 -3.81
N THR A 52 10.34 -16.21 -3.66
CA THR A 52 9.81 -15.70 -2.38
C THR A 52 9.75 -16.82 -1.34
N ALA A 53 9.27 -18.01 -1.71
CA ALA A 53 9.25 -19.17 -0.80
C ALA A 53 10.67 -19.61 -0.41
N ALA A 54 11.63 -19.59 -1.33
CA ALA A 54 13.03 -19.90 -1.06
C ALA A 54 13.71 -18.86 -0.14
N ALA A 55 13.30 -17.59 -0.22
CA ALA A 55 13.75 -16.55 0.70
C ALA A 55 13.13 -16.67 2.10
N GLN A 56 12.02 -17.40 2.25
CA GLN A 56 11.33 -17.66 3.51
C GLN A 56 11.72 -18.99 4.16
N GLN A 57 12.49 -19.85 3.49
CA GLN A 57 13.01 -21.07 4.11
C GLN A 57 14.14 -20.71 5.10
N PRO A 58 14.06 -21.16 6.38
CA PRO A 58 15.16 -20.99 7.31
C PRO A 58 16.33 -21.86 6.85
N GLN A 59 17.40 -21.25 6.36
CA GLN A 59 18.69 -21.93 6.34
C GLN A 59 19.11 -22.16 7.79
N GLU A 60 19.30 -23.42 8.18
CA GLU A 60 19.97 -23.78 9.43
C GLU A 60 21.33 -23.08 9.49
N ARG A 61 21.41 -22.02 10.29
CA ARG A 61 22.66 -21.37 10.68
C ARG A 61 22.72 -21.37 12.21
N PRO A 62 23.84 -21.81 12.81
CA PRO A 62 23.93 -21.97 14.26
C PRO A 62 23.71 -20.64 14.98
N ALA A 63 23.11 -20.73 16.17
CA ALA A 63 22.79 -19.63 17.06
C ALA A 63 23.98 -18.67 17.26
N SER A 64 23.91 -17.50 16.63
CA SER A 64 24.68 -16.32 17.03
C SER A 64 24.06 -15.08 16.39
N GLY A 65 23.67 -14.13 17.23
CA GLY A 65 23.32 -12.77 16.86
C GLY A 65 21.94 -12.61 16.24
N ALA A 66 20.96 -12.28 17.08
CA ALA A 66 19.83 -11.47 16.63
C ALA A 66 20.40 -10.26 15.89
N VAL A 67 20.28 -10.23 14.56
CA VAL A 67 20.53 -9.02 13.79
C VAL A 67 19.39 -8.09 14.16
N SER A 68 19.66 -7.29 15.20
CA SER A 68 18.99 -6.02 15.37
C SER A 68 19.17 -5.28 14.05
N THR A 69 18.12 -5.21 13.24
CA THR A 69 17.98 -4.14 12.26
C THR A 69 17.65 -2.86 13.04
N SER A 70 18.55 -2.46 13.94
CA SER A 70 18.69 -1.08 14.37
C SER A 70 19.40 -0.33 13.26
N SER A 71 18.73 -0.21 12.10
CA SER A 71 18.92 0.99 11.32
C SER A 71 17.87 1.94 11.86
N ALA A 72 18.32 2.92 12.64
CA ALA A 72 17.54 4.10 12.93
C ALA A 72 17.31 4.85 11.59
N GLU A 73 16.51 4.27 10.70
CA GLU A 73 15.88 4.99 9.61
C GLU A 73 14.84 5.86 10.30
N GLN A 74 15.09 7.17 10.31
CA GLN A 74 14.18 8.16 10.86
C GLN A 74 12.78 7.84 10.36
N SER A 75 11.89 7.54 11.30
CA SER A 75 10.45 7.43 11.06
C SER A 75 10.00 8.63 10.23
N THR A 76 9.70 8.40 8.94
CA THR A 76 9.24 9.46 8.01
C THR A 76 7.78 9.82 8.25
N VAL A 77 7.18 9.25 9.30
CA VAL A 77 5.84 9.53 9.82
C VAL A 77 5.60 11.03 10.03
N GLY A 78 6.64 11.82 10.29
CA GLY A 78 6.53 13.29 10.40
C GLY A 78 6.46 14.05 9.06
N ILE A 79 6.87 13.44 7.94
CA ILE A 79 7.05 14.09 6.63
C ILE A 79 5.75 14.08 5.84
N PHE A 80 5.00 12.97 5.89
CA PHE A 80 3.73 12.88 5.19
C PHE A 80 2.59 13.43 6.06
N GLN A 81 2.33 14.72 5.92
CA GLN A 81 1.10 15.32 6.42
C GLN A 81 0.00 15.02 5.41
N GLY A 82 -0.68 13.87 5.58
CA GLY A 82 -1.88 13.51 4.83
C GLY A 82 -2.78 14.72 4.60
N THR A 83 -3.27 14.87 3.39
CA THR A 83 -3.83 16.12 2.88
C THR A 83 -5.23 16.45 3.45
N GLN A 84 -5.77 15.63 4.37
CA GLN A 84 -6.99 15.86 5.16
C GLN A 84 -6.91 16.97 6.21
N LYS A 85 -6.18 18.05 5.92
CA LYS A 85 -6.44 19.33 6.60
C LYS A 85 -7.74 19.89 6.02
N THR A 86 -8.87 19.50 6.57
CA THR A 86 -10.09 20.28 6.41
C THR A 86 -9.81 21.69 6.91
N SER A 87 -10.14 22.64 6.06
CA SER A 87 -10.24 24.05 6.36
C SER A 87 -11.19 24.27 7.54
N SER A 88 -10.69 24.18 8.76
CA SER A 88 -11.35 24.71 9.95
C SER A 88 -10.49 25.83 10.53
N ALA A 89 -11.13 27.00 10.56
CA ALA A 89 -10.65 28.34 10.85
C ALA A 89 -9.57 28.47 11.95
N THR A 90 -8.49 29.22 11.64
CA THR A 90 -8.04 30.49 12.27
C THR A 90 -6.68 30.87 11.63
N PRO A 91 -6.44 32.15 11.27
CA PRO A 91 -5.28 32.51 10.44
C PRO A 91 -4.01 32.58 11.30
N ALA A 92 -3.10 31.63 11.08
CA ALA A 92 -1.69 31.81 11.39
C ALA A 92 -0.90 31.52 10.11
N GLU A 93 -0.19 32.55 9.65
CA GLU A 93 0.65 32.56 8.47
C GLU A 93 1.62 31.36 8.44
N SER A 94 1.34 30.42 7.54
CA SER A 94 2.39 29.69 6.87
C SER A 94 1.91 29.44 5.45
N SER A 95 2.41 30.22 4.51
CA SER A 95 2.20 30.07 3.08
C SER A 95 2.80 28.73 2.60
N LYS A 96 2.12 27.61 2.84
CA LYS A 96 2.42 26.35 2.14
C LYS A 96 1.94 26.52 0.70
N LYS A 97 2.89 26.63 -0.25
CA LYS A 97 2.59 26.49 -1.68
C LYS A 97 1.75 25.22 -1.85
N SER A 98 0.56 25.33 -2.45
CA SER A 98 -0.21 24.13 -2.82
C SER A 98 0.63 23.34 -3.81
N VAL A 99 1.01 22.12 -3.46
CA VAL A 99 1.64 21.19 -4.40
C VAL A 99 0.62 20.90 -5.50
N LYS A 100 1.01 21.06 -6.76
CA LYS A 100 0.14 20.78 -7.92
C LYS A 100 0.64 19.55 -8.65
N ALA A 101 -0.29 18.76 -9.18
CA ALA A 101 0.04 17.64 -10.04
C ALA A 101 0.71 18.16 -11.34
N PRO A 102 1.57 17.36 -11.99
CA PRO A 102 2.25 17.74 -13.24
C PRO A 102 1.33 17.75 -14.47
N PHE A 103 0.02 17.56 -14.28
CA PHE A 103 -1.01 17.50 -15.31
C PHE A 103 -2.30 18.16 -14.80
N SER A 104 -3.15 18.65 -15.70
CA SER A 104 -4.40 19.33 -15.37
C SER A 104 -5.66 18.53 -15.77
N ASN A 105 -5.52 17.53 -16.64
CA ASN A 105 -6.61 16.70 -17.15
C ASN A 105 -6.11 15.28 -17.49
N PHE A 106 -7.04 14.39 -17.87
CA PHE A 106 -6.73 12.99 -18.12
C PHE A 106 -5.85 12.75 -19.37
N ASP A 107 -5.99 13.56 -20.42
CA ASP A 107 -5.16 13.42 -21.62
C ASP A 107 -3.71 13.85 -21.37
N GLU A 108 -3.52 14.95 -20.62
CA GLU A 108 -2.21 15.38 -20.12
C GLU A 108 -1.61 14.31 -19.20
N PHE A 109 -2.40 13.72 -18.31
CA PHE A 109 -1.95 12.61 -17.45
C PHE A 109 -1.44 11.42 -18.27
N LYS A 110 -2.20 10.96 -19.27
CA LYS A 110 -1.77 9.83 -20.12
C LYS A 110 -0.45 10.13 -20.85
N THR A 111 -0.29 11.36 -21.31
CA THR A 111 0.94 11.79 -22.00
C THR A 111 2.12 11.86 -21.04
N TRP A 112 1.90 12.46 -19.87
CA TRP A 112 2.89 12.54 -18.78
C TRP A 112 3.34 11.15 -18.35
N GLU A 113 2.40 10.25 -18.05
CA GLU A 113 2.69 8.91 -17.55
C GLU A 113 3.46 8.07 -18.58
N LYS A 114 3.10 8.14 -19.86
CA LYS A 114 3.83 7.48 -20.95
C LYS A 114 5.25 8.02 -21.12
N GLY A 115 5.48 9.29 -20.77
CA GLY A 115 6.78 9.95 -20.86
C GLY A 115 7.73 9.65 -19.70
N LEU A 116 7.25 8.97 -18.64
CA LEU A 116 8.08 8.66 -17.49
C LEU A 116 9.17 7.64 -17.83
N GLY A 117 10.34 7.82 -17.22
CA GLY A 117 11.45 6.88 -17.33
C GLY A 117 11.09 5.48 -16.82
N GLN A 118 12.00 4.53 -17.00
CA GLN A 118 11.81 3.15 -16.53
C GLN A 118 12.96 2.69 -15.62
N THR A 119 13.72 3.64 -15.08
CA THR A 119 14.91 3.33 -14.29
C THR A 119 14.61 3.61 -12.82
N PHE A 120 14.91 2.64 -11.97
CA PHE A 120 14.80 2.77 -10.52
C PHE A 120 16.19 2.83 -9.89
N SER A 121 16.28 3.44 -8.72
CA SER A 121 17.50 3.41 -7.90
C SER A 121 17.81 1.97 -7.46
N GLU A 122 19.10 1.65 -7.28
CA GLU A 122 19.52 0.35 -6.74
C GLU A 122 18.92 0.06 -5.35
N ASN A 123 18.75 1.11 -4.54
CA ASN A 123 18.19 1.06 -3.19
C ASN A 123 16.69 1.39 -3.16
N TYR A 124 15.99 1.25 -4.29
CA TYR A 124 14.56 1.53 -4.36
C TYR A 124 13.77 0.68 -3.35
N LYS A 125 12.99 1.38 -2.52
CA LYS A 125 11.91 0.80 -1.70
C LYS A 125 10.60 1.35 -2.24
N THR A 126 9.57 0.51 -2.27
CA THR A 126 8.27 0.92 -2.77
C THR A 126 7.59 1.85 -1.78
N PRO A 127 7.20 3.06 -2.20
CA PRO A 127 6.39 3.95 -1.37
C PRO A 127 5.07 3.31 -0.97
N ASP A 128 4.60 3.64 0.23
CA ASP A 128 3.32 3.18 0.76
C ASP A 128 2.17 3.46 -0.21
N TYR A 129 2.13 4.65 -0.82
CA TYR A 129 1.06 5.04 -1.76
C TYR A 129 0.98 4.14 -3.00
N ILE A 130 2.08 3.51 -3.42
CA ILE A 130 2.07 2.57 -4.54
C ILE A 130 1.33 1.28 -4.17
N HIS A 131 1.46 0.82 -2.92
CA HIS A 131 0.69 -0.33 -2.42
C HIS A 131 -0.82 -0.02 -2.39
N LEU A 132 -1.21 1.24 -2.17
CA LEU A 132 -2.61 1.69 -2.20
C LEU A 132 -3.18 1.79 -3.62
N MET A 133 -2.36 2.17 -4.59
CA MET A 133 -2.71 2.12 -6.01
C MET A 133 -2.77 0.68 -6.57
N GLY A 134 -2.69 -0.33 -5.70
CA GLY A 134 -2.15 -1.69 -5.87
C GLY A 134 -2.67 -2.61 -6.96
N LEU A 135 -3.36 -2.13 -8.00
CA LEU A 135 -3.62 -2.87 -9.24
C LEU A 135 -3.46 -2.02 -10.50
N SER A 136 -3.12 -0.74 -10.36
CA SER A 136 -3.21 0.18 -11.48
C SER A 136 -1.90 0.38 -12.23
N ILE A 137 -0.71 -0.03 -11.77
CA ILE A 137 0.52 0.29 -12.52
C ILE A 137 0.62 -0.47 -13.87
N GLY A 138 -0.14 -1.55 -14.07
CA GLY A 138 -0.14 -2.38 -15.29
C GLY A 138 -1.48 -2.52 -16.01
N GLY A 139 -2.46 -1.67 -15.73
CA GLY A 139 -3.81 -1.79 -16.30
C GLY A 139 -4.09 -0.85 -17.49
N GLY A 140 -5.07 -1.21 -18.33
CA GLY A 140 -5.52 -0.43 -19.48
C GLY A 140 -6.17 0.92 -19.12
N ASP A 141 -6.85 1.56 -20.07
CA ASP A 141 -7.33 2.96 -19.92
C ASP A 141 -8.22 3.20 -18.68
N SER A 142 -9.05 2.22 -18.28
CA SER A 142 -9.85 2.27 -17.04
C SER A 142 -8.98 2.40 -15.78
N ASP A 143 -7.83 1.74 -15.74
CA ASP A 143 -6.92 1.85 -14.59
C ASP A 143 -6.09 3.12 -14.67
N ALA A 144 -5.79 3.62 -15.88
CA ALA A 144 -5.16 4.92 -16.07
C ALA A 144 -6.01 6.05 -15.49
N PHE A 145 -7.34 5.98 -15.65
CA PHE A 145 -8.23 6.97 -15.07
C PHE A 145 -8.22 6.94 -13.53
N LYS A 146 -8.21 5.74 -12.91
CA LYS A 146 -8.09 5.62 -11.44
C LYS A 146 -6.78 6.22 -10.92
N ARG A 147 -5.66 5.98 -11.61
CA ARG A 147 -4.35 6.59 -11.28
C ARG A 147 -4.40 8.11 -11.42
N TYR A 148 -4.99 8.60 -12.51
CA TYR A 148 -5.19 10.03 -12.73
C TYR A 148 -5.93 10.67 -11.55
N VAL A 149 -7.09 10.13 -11.15
CA VAL A 149 -7.87 10.70 -10.04
C VAL A 149 -7.08 10.62 -8.72
N PHE A 150 -6.38 9.52 -8.48
CA PHE A 150 -5.53 9.40 -7.29
C PHE A 150 -4.43 10.47 -7.25
N PHE A 151 -3.67 10.64 -8.33
CA PHE A 151 -2.59 11.62 -8.40
C PHE A 151 -3.10 13.07 -8.48
N LYS A 152 -4.29 13.31 -9.06
CA LYS A 152 -4.98 14.61 -8.97
C LYS A 152 -5.28 14.95 -7.51
N ASN A 153 -5.73 13.97 -6.74
CA ASN A 153 -6.09 14.16 -5.33
C ASN A 153 -4.87 14.21 -4.39
N ASN A 154 -3.75 13.57 -4.78
CA ASN A 154 -2.52 13.43 -3.99
C ASN A 154 -1.30 13.84 -4.86
N PRO A 155 -1.14 15.14 -5.18
CA PRO A 155 -0.15 15.62 -6.16
C PRO A 155 1.31 15.39 -5.74
N GLU A 156 1.60 15.32 -4.44
CA GLU A 156 2.90 14.91 -3.91
C GLU A 156 3.29 13.48 -4.32
N CYS A 157 2.31 12.57 -4.43
CA CYS A 157 2.55 11.21 -4.91
C CYS A 157 2.91 11.20 -6.39
N ALA A 158 2.37 12.14 -7.19
CA ALA A 158 2.68 12.24 -8.62
C ALA A 158 4.12 12.71 -8.85
N ILE A 159 4.56 13.70 -8.07
CA ILE A 159 5.93 14.22 -8.11
C ILE A 159 6.93 13.15 -7.66
N ASP A 160 6.60 12.43 -6.58
CA ASP A 160 7.43 11.31 -6.12
C ASP A 160 7.51 10.21 -7.19
N TYR A 161 6.36 9.87 -7.80
CA TYR A 161 6.27 8.87 -8.87
C TYR A 161 7.14 9.22 -10.09
N GLU A 162 7.13 10.47 -10.54
CA GLU A 162 8.02 10.93 -11.61
C GLU A 162 9.50 10.82 -11.22
N GLY A 163 9.83 11.16 -9.97
CA GLY A 163 11.17 11.07 -9.43
C GLY A 163 11.71 9.64 -9.41
N ILE A 164 10.95 8.69 -8.85
CA ILE A 164 11.38 7.29 -8.73
C ILE A 164 11.54 6.61 -10.10
N ARG A 165 10.71 6.99 -11.08
CA ARG A 165 10.78 6.50 -12.47
C ARG A 165 12.00 7.04 -13.23
N SER A 166 12.68 8.03 -12.66
CA SER A 166 13.91 8.65 -13.16
C SER A 166 15.14 8.28 -12.32
N GLY A 167 15.06 7.21 -11.52
CA GLY A 167 16.17 6.70 -10.72
C GLY A 167 16.38 7.37 -9.37
N LYS A 168 15.48 8.25 -8.92
CA LYS A 168 15.55 8.85 -7.57
C LYS A 168 14.97 7.88 -6.52
N LEU A 169 15.34 8.08 -5.27
CA LEU A 169 14.68 7.43 -4.14
C LEU A 169 13.37 8.17 -3.81
N SER A 170 12.41 7.41 -3.28
CA SER A 170 11.18 7.99 -2.71
C SER A 170 11.51 9.01 -1.63
N THR A 171 10.82 10.12 -1.66
CA THR A 171 10.76 11.12 -0.60
C THR A 171 9.57 10.89 0.34
N LEU A 172 8.66 9.98 -0.05
CA LEU A 172 7.49 9.56 0.72
C LEU A 172 7.76 8.27 1.51
N PRO A 173 6.98 7.97 2.57
CA PRO A 173 7.16 6.79 3.40
C PRO A 173 7.15 5.48 2.60
N THR A 174 8.01 4.54 3.01
CA THR A 174 8.18 3.22 2.37
C THR A 174 8.13 2.07 3.39
N ASP A 175 7.72 2.37 4.62
CA ASP A 175 7.79 1.47 5.79
C ASP A 175 6.41 0.94 6.21
N GLY A 176 5.37 1.22 5.41
CA GLY A 176 3.98 0.86 5.68
C GLY A 176 3.32 1.72 6.77
N SER A 177 4.03 2.69 7.35
CA SER A 177 3.52 3.50 8.46
C SER A 177 2.31 4.34 8.08
N THR A 178 2.09 4.62 6.79
CA THR A 178 0.90 5.35 6.33
C THR A 178 -0.25 4.43 5.93
N LEU A 179 -0.05 3.11 5.94
CA LEU A 179 -1.01 2.09 5.53
C LEU A 179 -1.86 1.52 6.69
N ILE A 180 -1.70 2.06 7.88
CA ILE A 180 -2.43 1.64 9.09
C ILE A 180 -3.87 2.16 9.05
N LYS A 181 -4.84 1.28 9.29
CA LYS A 181 -6.27 1.62 9.41
C LYS A 181 -6.76 1.71 10.85
N SER A 182 -6.06 1.07 11.78
CA SER A 182 -6.46 1.00 13.18
C SER A 182 -6.13 2.28 13.93
N ASP A 183 -7.04 2.67 14.81
CA ASP A 183 -6.84 3.80 15.71
C ASP A 183 -6.14 3.33 16.99
N LEU A 184 -4.82 3.52 17.05
CA LEU A 184 -4.01 3.13 18.20
C LEU A 184 -4.40 3.86 19.50
N SER A 185 -5.10 5.00 19.42
CA SER A 185 -5.57 5.72 20.62
C SER A 185 -6.72 5.01 21.32
N LYS A 186 -7.41 4.10 20.62
CA LYS A 186 -8.52 3.30 21.16
C LYS A 186 -8.08 1.93 21.70
N MET A 187 -6.80 1.60 21.56
CA MET A 187 -6.24 0.35 22.06
C MET A 187 -5.73 0.50 23.49
N PRO A 188 -5.56 -0.59 24.25
CA PRO A 188 -4.78 -0.58 25.48
C PRO A 188 -3.38 0.00 25.24
N THR A 189 -2.86 0.79 26.18
CA THR A 189 -1.57 1.51 26.03
C THR A 189 -0.43 0.57 25.65
N GLU A 190 -0.33 -0.60 26.28
CA GLU A 190 0.70 -1.58 26.00
C GLU A 190 0.60 -2.14 24.56
N THR A 191 -0.62 -2.39 24.09
CA THR A 191 -0.89 -2.84 22.72
C THR A 191 -0.50 -1.76 21.71
N ALA A 192 -0.89 -0.52 21.96
CA ALA A 192 -0.52 0.61 21.11
C ALA A 192 1.00 0.79 21.04
N ASP A 193 1.70 0.73 22.18
CA ASP A 193 3.16 0.86 22.25
C ASP A 193 3.90 -0.30 21.58
N PHE A 194 3.35 -1.51 21.67
CA PHE A 194 3.84 -2.65 20.92
C PHE A 194 3.78 -2.39 19.41
N TYR A 195 2.62 -1.94 18.90
CA TYR A 195 2.45 -1.72 17.46
C TYR A 195 3.22 -0.51 16.92
N ARG A 196 3.42 0.55 17.71
CA ARG A 196 4.32 1.65 17.32
C ARG A 196 5.76 1.17 17.05
N LYS A 197 6.20 0.13 17.76
CA LYS A 197 7.53 -0.48 17.59
C LYS A 197 7.54 -1.58 16.51
N ASN A 198 6.38 -2.11 16.16
CA ASN A 198 6.20 -3.26 15.25
C ASN A 198 5.04 -3.01 14.27
N PRO A 199 5.14 -1.99 13.38
CA PRO A 199 4.06 -1.65 12.46
C PRO A 199 3.74 -2.77 11.46
N ASP A 200 4.71 -3.63 11.16
CA ASP A 200 4.54 -4.84 10.35
C ASP A 200 3.54 -5.84 10.97
N GLN A 201 3.57 -5.98 12.30
CA GLN A 201 2.64 -6.86 13.02
C GLN A 201 1.22 -6.29 13.00
N LEU A 202 1.08 -4.96 12.99
CA LEU A 202 -0.22 -4.30 12.86
C LEU A 202 -0.78 -4.51 11.46
N LEU A 203 0.04 -4.26 10.43
CA LEU A 203 -0.34 -4.49 9.03
C LEU A 203 -0.69 -5.95 8.75
N LEU A 204 -0.01 -6.90 9.40
CA LEU A 204 -0.36 -8.31 9.31
C LEU A 204 -1.77 -8.56 9.86
N ALA A 205 -2.06 -8.07 11.08
CA ALA A 205 -3.39 -8.22 11.68
C ALA A 205 -4.49 -7.58 10.80
N GLU A 206 -4.27 -6.35 10.33
CA GLU A 206 -5.21 -5.64 9.45
C GLU A 206 -5.37 -6.33 8.09
N GLY A 207 -4.27 -6.79 7.48
CA GLY A 207 -4.28 -7.47 6.18
C GLY A 207 -5.01 -8.81 6.21
N PHE A 208 -4.96 -9.52 7.35
CA PHE A 208 -5.79 -10.71 7.59
C PHE A 208 -7.17 -10.38 8.15
N ASN A 209 -7.56 -9.11 8.22
CA ASN A 209 -8.84 -8.64 8.76
C ASN A 209 -9.10 -9.10 10.20
N MET A 210 -8.07 -9.17 11.02
CA MET A 210 -8.16 -9.50 12.45
C MET A 210 -8.22 -8.23 13.30
N ASP A 211 -8.88 -8.30 14.45
CA ASP A 211 -8.74 -7.24 15.45
C ASP A 211 -7.30 -7.25 16.01
N PRO A 212 -6.54 -6.14 15.98
CA PRO A 212 -5.13 -6.17 16.35
C PRO A 212 -4.94 -6.39 17.86
N THR A 213 -5.87 -5.88 18.67
CA THR A 213 -5.80 -6.08 20.12
C THR A 213 -6.02 -7.55 20.46
N LEU A 214 -7.04 -8.20 19.89
CA LEU A 214 -7.26 -9.65 20.07
C LEU A 214 -6.12 -10.48 19.52
N TYR A 215 -5.56 -10.10 18.37
CA TYR A 215 -4.41 -10.79 17.79
C TYR A 215 -3.21 -10.76 18.75
N LYS A 216 -2.88 -9.58 19.31
CA LYS A 216 -1.81 -9.45 20.31
C LYS A 216 -2.13 -10.27 21.57
N MET A 217 -3.32 -10.10 22.16
CA MET A 217 -3.71 -10.84 23.37
C MET A 217 -3.65 -12.37 23.14
N ARG A 218 -4.03 -12.85 21.95
CA ARG A 218 -3.92 -14.27 21.61
C ARG A 218 -2.47 -14.74 21.51
N LYS A 219 -1.59 -13.92 20.93
CA LYS A 219 -0.14 -14.16 20.85
C LYS A 219 0.50 -14.21 22.23
N ASP A 220 0.02 -13.37 23.14
CA ASP A 220 0.49 -13.29 24.54
C ASP A 220 -0.15 -14.36 25.44
N GLY A 221 -1.12 -15.14 24.92
CA GLY A 221 -1.78 -16.22 25.64
C GLY A 221 -2.90 -15.77 26.58
N GLU A 222 -3.35 -14.52 26.46
CA GLU A 222 -4.36 -13.89 27.32
C GLU A 222 -5.81 -14.16 26.87
N VAL A 223 -5.99 -14.62 25.62
CA VAL A 223 -7.30 -14.96 25.06
C VAL A 223 -7.41 -16.46 24.81
N THR A 224 -8.43 -17.07 25.41
CA THR A 224 -8.84 -18.45 25.11
C THR A 224 -9.93 -18.43 24.05
N ILE A 225 -9.64 -19.07 22.91
CA ILE A 225 -10.60 -19.24 21.82
C ILE A 225 -11.45 -20.50 22.11
N PRO A 226 -12.77 -20.48 21.85
CA PRO A 226 -13.61 -21.66 22.05
C PRO A 226 -13.07 -22.89 21.30
N GLN A 227 -13.10 -24.07 21.96
CA GLN A 227 -12.43 -25.29 21.47
C GLN A 227 -12.88 -25.77 20.08
N ASN A 228 -14.07 -25.38 19.62
CA ASN A 228 -14.64 -25.80 18.34
C ASN A 228 -14.55 -24.72 17.25
N GLU A 229 -13.81 -23.64 17.49
CA GLU A 229 -13.71 -22.52 16.56
C GLU A 229 -12.35 -22.45 15.87
N ASN A 230 -12.37 -22.08 14.58
CA ASN A 230 -11.15 -21.78 13.85
C ASN A 230 -10.58 -20.46 14.39
N THR A 231 -9.32 -20.49 14.86
CA THR A 231 -8.67 -19.32 15.46
C THR A 231 -8.65 -18.10 14.54
N THR A 232 -8.32 -18.29 13.27
CA THR A 232 -8.27 -17.20 12.29
C THR A 232 -9.66 -16.63 12.06
N GLU A 233 -10.66 -17.47 11.83
CA GLU A 233 -12.02 -17.02 11.57
C GLU A 233 -12.62 -16.31 12.80
N TRP A 234 -12.38 -16.82 14.01
CA TRP A 234 -12.82 -16.18 15.25
C TRP A 234 -12.22 -14.78 15.41
N LEU A 235 -10.92 -14.60 15.12
CA LEU A 235 -10.25 -13.30 15.15
C LEU A 235 -10.76 -12.33 14.05
N MET A 236 -11.30 -12.85 12.95
CA MET A 236 -11.92 -12.05 11.89
C MET A 236 -13.38 -11.69 12.18
N GLN A 237 -14.03 -12.41 13.09
CA GLN A 237 -15.45 -12.27 13.43
C GLN A 237 -15.68 -11.66 14.83
N ASN A 238 -14.63 -11.31 15.55
CA ASN A 238 -14.71 -10.71 16.87
C ASN A 238 -13.75 -9.53 16.98
N LYS A 239 -14.09 -8.58 17.86
CA LYS A 239 -13.22 -7.45 18.20
C LYS A 239 -13.09 -7.28 19.70
N TRP A 240 -11.98 -6.68 20.11
CA TRP A 240 -11.79 -6.26 21.47
C TRP A 240 -12.53 -4.94 21.71
N THR A 241 -13.11 -4.78 22.90
CA THR A 241 -13.61 -3.51 23.41
C THR A 241 -13.26 -3.39 24.90
N PRO A 242 -13.31 -2.19 25.50
CA PRO A 242 -13.13 -2.02 26.94
C PRO A 242 -14.10 -2.87 27.78
N ASP A 243 -15.30 -3.15 27.27
CA ASP A 243 -16.34 -3.93 27.95
C ASP A 243 -16.23 -5.44 27.69
N GLY A 244 -15.23 -5.86 26.91
CA GLY A 244 -15.00 -7.26 26.57
C GLY A 244 -15.02 -7.55 25.07
N ILE A 245 -14.95 -8.83 24.74
CA ILE A 245 -14.89 -9.30 23.36
C ILE A 245 -16.30 -9.41 22.81
N VAL A 246 -16.55 -8.80 21.65
CA VAL A 246 -17.87 -8.81 20.99
C VAL A 246 -17.75 -9.26 19.53
N ALA A 247 -18.81 -9.86 19.00
CA ALA A 247 -18.88 -10.23 17.59
C ALA A 247 -18.82 -8.96 16.70
N ASN A 248 -18.01 -9.03 15.63
CA ASN A 248 -17.84 -7.96 14.66
C ASN A 248 -17.33 -8.51 13.33
N ASN A 249 -17.92 -8.08 12.21
CA ASN A 249 -17.38 -8.42 10.90
C ASN A 249 -16.20 -7.50 10.57
N ASN A 250 -14.99 -7.93 10.93
CA ASN A 250 -13.78 -7.14 10.75
C ASN A 250 -13.44 -6.94 9.27
N ARG A 251 -13.77 -7.91 8.40
CA ARG A 251 -13.58 -7.78 6.94
C ARG A 251 -14.30 -6.55 6.38
N VAL A 252 -15.57 -6.38 6.75
CA VAL A 252 -16.37 -5.21 6.32
C VAL A 252 -15.85 -3.92 6.98
N THR A 253 -15.48 -4.00 8.26
CA THR A 253 -14.94 -2.86 9.01
C THR A 253 -13.67 -2.31 8.33
N TYR A 254 -12.69 -3.16 8.03
CA TYR A 254 -11.45 -2.73 7.39
C TYR A 254 -11.62 -2.37 5.91
N ALA A 255 -12.55 -2.99 5.19
CA ALA A 255 -12.86 -2.61 3.81
C ALA A 255 -13.35 -1.15 3.71
N GLN A 256 -14.01 -0.65 4.76
CA GLN A 256 -14.59 0.70 4.82
C GLN A 256 -13.73 1.70 5.62
N ALA A 257 -12.70 1.24 6.31
CA ALA A 257 -11.87 2.10 7.16
C ALA A 257 -10.89 2.95 6.34
N ASP A 258 -10.77 4.22 6.76
CA ASP A 258 -9.75 5.13 6.27
C ASP A 258 -8.35 4.70 6.72
N TYR A 259 -7.33 5.07 5.95
CA TYR A 259 -5.94 4.93 6.35
C TYR A 259 -5.55 6.08 7.29
N LEU A 260 -5.35 5.77 8.57
CA LEU A 260 -5.01 6.74 9.62
C LEU A 260 -3.49 6.94 9.79
N GLY A 261 -2.71 5.93 9.43
CA GLY A 261 -1.28 5.89 9.70
C GLY A 261 -0.95 5.57 11.16
N ILE A 262 0.31 5.26 11.42
CA ILE A 262 0.77 4.68 12.69
C ILE A 262 0.58 5.61 13.90
N ASN A 263 0.48 6.92 13.68
CA ASN A 263 0.21 7.88 14.76
C ASN A 263 -1.28 8.00 15.10
N GLY A 264 -2.18 7.57 14.22
CA GLY A 264 -3.62 7.55 14.45
C GLY A 264 -4.27 8.91 14.76
N ASP A 265 -3.55 10.02 14.60
CA ASP A 265 -3.95 11.34 15.10
C ASP A 265 -4.76 12.16 14.08
N ARG A 266 -4.92 11.67 12.85
CA ARG A 266 -5.54 12.43 11.75
C ARG A 266 -6.37 11.53 10.84
N PRO A 267 -7.48 12.04 10.30
CA PRO A 267 -8.26 11.29 9.33
C PRO A 267 -7.50 11.22 7.99
N GLY A 268 -7.62 10.08 7.29
CA GLY A 268 -7.20 9.81 5.91
C GLY A 268 -5.85 10.36 5.44
N ASN A 269 -4.79 9.55 5.54
CA ASN A 269 -3.49 9.78 4.89
C ASN A 269 -3.62 10.01 3.37
N TYR A 270 -4.58 9.36 2.72
CA TYR A 270 -4.75 9.40 1.28
C TYR A 270 -6.17 9.79 0.90
N TYR A 271 -6.30 10.66 -0.11
CA TYR A 271 -7.58 10.95 -0.72
C TYR A 271 -7.90 9.96 -1.83
N PHE A 272 -8.83 9.07 -1.53
CA PHE A 272 -9.45 8.22 -2.55
C PHE A 272 -10.65 8.92 -3.17
N ALA A 273 -10.83 8.68 -4.46
CA ALA A 273 -12.11 8.95 -5.09
C ALA A 273 -13.17 8.01 -4.48
N LYS A 274 -14.38 8.50 -4.29
CA LYS A 274 -15.49 7.69 -3.78
C LYS A 274 -16.16 6.95 -4.93
N TYR A 275 -16.71 5.78 -4.67
CA TYR A 275 -17.63 5.13 -5.60
C TYR A 275 -19.06 5.47 -5.22
N ASP A 276 -19.84 5.93 -6.19
CA ASP A 276 -21.29 5.95 -6.09
C ASP A 276 -21.79 4.52 -6.32
N SER A 277 -22.38 3.92 -5.28
CA SER A 277 -22.89 2.55 -5.35
C SER A 277 -24.17 2.41 -6.19
N ALA A 278 -24.90 3.50 -6.44
CA ALA A 278 -26.10 3.48 -7.26
C ALA A 278 -25.79 3.56 -8.75
N THR A 279 -24.78 4.34 -9.13
CA THR A 279 -24.42 4.59 -10.54
C THR A 279 -23.16 3.86 -11.00
N GLY A 280 -22.32 3.42 -10.05
CA GLY A 280 -21.00 2.86 -10.33
C GLY A 280 -19.95 3.92 -10.68
N TYR A 281 -20.27 5.22 -10.59
CA TYR A 281 -19.37 6.30 -10.94
C TYR A 281 -18.30 6.56 -9.88
N ILE A 282 -17.17 7.10 -10.36
CA ILE A 282 -16.11 7.60 -9.52
C ILE A 282 -16.39 9.08 -9.23
N ILE A 283 -16.50 9.42 -7.95
CA ILE A 283 -16.65 10.78 -7.45
C ILE A 283 -15.27 11.27 -7.03
N ASP A 284 -14.75 12.30 -7.70
CA ASP A 284 -13.49 12.91 -7.29
C ASP A 284 -13.63 13.76 -6.01
N ARG A 285 -12.52 14.33 -5.56
CA ARG A 285 -12.52 15.19 -4.36
C ARG A 285 -13.43 16.42 -4.49
N ASP A 286 -13.61 16.93 -5.70
CA ASP A 286 -14.41 18.12 -5.98
C ASP A 286 -15.91 17.79 -6.08
N GLY A 287 -16.30 16.52 -5.87
CA GLY A 287 -17.68 16.06 -5.95
C GLY A 287 -18.14 15.78 -7.38
N LYS A 288 -17.22 15.74 -8.35
CA LYS A 288 -17.53 15.52 -9.75
C LYS A 288 -17.57 14.04 -10.08
N ASN A 289 -18.63 13.62 -10.76
CA ASN A 289 -18.85 12.24 -11.16
C ASN A 289 -18.13 11.93 -12.48
N TYR A 290 -17.58 10.73 -12.56
CA TYR A 290 -16.91 10.23 -13.74
C TYR A 290 -17.30 8.79 -14.04
N ASP A 291 -17.49 8.50 -15.31
CA ASP A 291 -17.59 7.13 -15.79
C ASP A 291 -16.23 6.43 -15.59
N PRO A 292 -16.16 5.31 -14.85
CA PRO A 292 -14.90 4.64 -14.51
C PRO A 292 -14.21 3.98 -15.71
N THR A 293 -14.92 3.74 -16.81
CA THR A 293 -14.40 3.07 -18.01
C THR A 293 -13.85 4.08 -19.02
N THR A 294 -14.53 5.20 -19.19
CA THR A 294 -14.18 6.23 -20.19
C THR A 294 -13.43 7.42 -19.59
N GLY A 295 -13.54 7.63 -18.28
CA GLY A 295 -13.00 8.81 -17.59
C GLY A 295 -13.74 10.11 -17.91
N GLN A 296 -14.89 10.05 -18.60
CA GLN A 296 -15.69 11.22 -18.93
C GLN A 296 -16.47 11.72 -17.72
N ALA A 297 -16.56 13.04 -17.60
CA ALA A 297 -17.37 13.67 -16.59
C ALA A 297 -18.86 13.44 -16.86
N MET A 298 -19.59 13.01 -15.84
CA MET A 298 -21.05 12.86 -15.91
C MET A 298 -21.71 14.14 -15.38
N THR A 299 -22.67 14.65 -16.13
CA THR A 299 -23.51 15.81 -15.77
C THR A 299 -24.65 15.42 -14.84
#